data_AF-A0AAP0N7N7-F1
#
_entry.id   AF-A0AAP0N7N7-F1
#
_cell.length_a   1.000
_cell.length_b   1.000
_cell.length_c   1.000
_cell.angle_alpha   90.00
_cell.angle_beta   90.00
_cell.angle_gamma   90.00
#
_symmetry.space_group_name_H-M   'P 1'
#
loop_
_entity.id
_entity.type
_entity.pdbx_description
1 polymer ?
#
loop_
_entity_poly.entity_id
_entity_poly.type
_entity_poly.pdbx_seq_one_letter_code
_entity_poly.pdbx_strand_id
1 'polypeptide(L)'
;MEKSWLLAFLLFHIIPLQAAFSVGGGVGVGIGNGGGGGGVGVGIGNGGGGGGGVWIGGGINGQTPSGPPVSNLNNAYTALQAWKSAITDDPLGILATWVGSNVCSYRGVFCADPQEMSDSTGPVVAGIDLNHANLEGTLVKELSLLTDMSLLHLNSNRFSGTFPDSFRDLSSLQELDLSNNQFSGHFPTVTLLIPKLIYLDLRFNYFSGPIPDDVFNKNLDAIFLNNNQFEGQIPSNLGNSPASVINLANNKFSGNIPTSFGFMGTDLKEILLLNNQLTGCIPEGVGLLSQVQVLDVSFNSLMGHLPDSISCLDGIEVLNLQHNKLSGVLPDLVCSLRSLVNLTVAYNFFSGFSQECAKLLFRNVGFDFSLNCIPGKDEQRPQPECSVIPGGGLSCLRIPSVRPLVCGSLVATQDTVASPQSLP
;
A
#
# COMPACT_ATOMS: atom_id res chain seq x y z
N MET A 1 -19.22 4.78 -6.11
CA MET A 1 -18.76 5.04 -4.73
C MET A 1 -17.35 5.63 -4.81
N GLU A 2 -17.22 6.82 -5.40
CA GLU A 2 -15.95 7.54 -5.50
C GLU A 2 -16.08 8.78 -4.62
N LYS A 3 -15.04 9.10 -3.84
CA LYS A 3 -14.88 10.27 -2.90
C LYS A 3 -14.69 9.96 -1.40
N SER A 4 -14.27 8.75 -1.00
CA SER A 4 -14.01 8.48 0.43
C SER A 4 -12.54 8.63 0.88
N TRP A 5 -11.56 8.71 -0.01
CA TRP A 5 -10.13 8.65 0.37
C TRP A 5 -9.53 10.03 0.72
N LEU A 6 -9.90 11.10 0.01
CA LEU A 6 -9.48 12.48 0.30
C LEU A 6 -9.82 12.95 1.74
N LEU A 7 -10.95 12.51 2.29
CA LEU A 7 -11.40 12.90 3.64
C LEU A 7 -10.60 12.20 4.76
N ALA A 8 -10.07 11.00 4.53
CA ALA A 8 -9.19 10.35 5.49
C ALA A 8 -7.84 11.09 5.63
N PHE A 9 -7.40 11.79 4.58
CA PHE A 9 -6.13 12.51 4.55
C PHE A 9 -6.18 13.84 5.33
N LEU A 10 -7.28 14.59 5.26
CA LEU A 10 -7.44 15.85 6.00
C LEU A 10 -7.58 15.65 7.53
N LEU A 11 -8.03 14.47 7.97
CA LEU A 11 -8.29 14.20 9.39
C LEU A 11 -7.12 13.58 10.17
N PHE A 12 -6.10 13.02 9.50
CA PHE A 12 -5.06 12.23 10.19
C PHE A 12 -3.65 12.82 10.25
N HIS A 13 -3.35 13.97 9.64
CA HIS A 13 -1.96 14.50 9.58
C HIS A 13 -1.74 15.93 10.14
N ILE A 14 -2.59 16.41 11.06
CA ILE A 14 -2.32 17.63 11.87
C ILE A 14 -1.97 17.27 13.33
N ILE A 15 -1.49 16.06 13.62
CA ILE A 15 -0.96 15.74 14.95
C ILE A 15 0.48 15.24 14.81
N PRO A 16 1.49 16.00 15.26
CA PRO A 16 2.84 15.47 15.38
C PRO A 16 2.81 14.37 16.45
N LEU A 17 3.06 13.12 16.06
CA LEU A 17 3.19 12.01 16.99
C LEU A 17 4.57 12.10 17.70
N GLN A 18 4.75 13.09 18.57
CA GLN A 18 5.75 13.05 19.62
C GLN A 18 5.07 12.63 20.93
N ALA A 19 5.02 11.33 21.18
CA ALA A 19 4.89 10.80 22.52
C ALA A 19 5.61 9.45 22.58
N ALA A 20 6.90 9.50 22.91
CA ALA A 20 7.65 8.35 23.36
C ALA A 20 7.10 7.91 24.72
N PHE A 21 6.36 6.80 24.75
CA PHE A 21 6.07 6.11 26.01
C PHE A 21 7.21 5.16 26.33
N SER A 22 8.09 5.62 27.23
CA SER A 22 9.00 4.75 27.97
C SER A 22 8.18 3.92 28.94
N VAL A 23 8.23 2.59 28.81
CA VAL A 23 7.83 1.68 29.88
C VAL A 23 9.11 1.11 30.47
N GLY A 24 9.45 1.63 31.65
CA GLY A 24 10.58 1.20 32.46
C GLY A 24 10.44 -0.26 32.89
N GLY A 25 11.58 -0.94 32.95
CA GLY A 25 11.68 -2.34 33.32
C GLY A 25 11.31 -2.64 34.79
N GLY A 26 10.88 -3.87 35.00
CA GLY A 26 10.77 -4.50 36.31
C GLY A 26 11.11 -5.98 36.17
N VAL A 27 12.30 -6.35 36.63
CA VAL A 27 12.76 -7.74 36.79
C VAL A 27 12.08 -8.34 38.02
N GLY A 28 11.46 -9.50 37.87
CA GLY A 28 10.89 -10.29 38.97
C GLY A 28 11.26 -11.76 38.83
N VAL A 29 12.27 -12.20 39.61
CA VAL A 29 12.65 -13.60 39.79
C VAL A 29 11.74 -14.21 40.87
N GLY A 30 11.07 -15.32 40.55
CA GLY A 30 10.31 -16.13 41.50
C GLY A 30 10.74 -17.59 41.45
N ILE A 31 11.51 -18.01 42.45
CA ILE A 31 11.84 -19.42 42.72
C ILE A 31 10.73 -20.00 43.60
N GLY A 32 10.14 -21.12 43.18
CA GLY A 32 9.17 -21.89 43.96
C GLY A 32 9.35 -23.39 43.71
N ASN A 33 9.95 -24.07 44.69
CA ASN A 33 10.24 -25.50 44.71
C ASN A 33 9.07 -26.26 45.38
N GLY A 34 8.67 -27.44 44.89
CA GLY A 34 7.71 -28.29 45.62
C GLY A 34 6.98 -29.39 44.85
N GLY A 35 7.68 -30.47 44.53
CA GLY A 35 7.30 -31.87 44.79
C GLY A 35 5.97 -32.49 44.29
N GLY A 36 6.10 -33.61 43.56
CA GLY A 36 5.45 -34.87 43.96
C GLY A 36 4.51 -35.57 42.95
N GLY A 37 4.93 -36.75 42.48
CA GLY A 37 4.11 -37.81 41.85
C GLY A 37 4.23 -37.85 40.32
N GLY A 38 4.73 -38.89 39.66
CA GLY A 38 4.72 -40.32 39.97
C GLY A 38 3.84 -41.04 38.93
N GLY A 39 4.43 -41.52 37.82
CA GLY A 39 3.70 -42.24 36.78
C GLY A 39 4.62 -42.79 35.68
N VAL A 40 5.01 -44.06 35.82
CA VAL A 40 5.75 -44.86 34.85
C VAL A 40 4.76 -45.54 33.90
N GLY A 41 5.07 -45.57 32.61
CA GLY A 41 4.35 -46.38 31.62
C GLY A 41 5.23 -46.68 30.40
N VAL A 42 5.85 -47.87 30.40
CA VAL A 42 6.57 -48.48 29.27
C VAL A 42 5.59 -49.36 28.50
N GLY A 43 5.64 -49.33 27.17
CA GLY A 43 4.94 -50.26 26.29
C GLY A 43 5.59 -50.35 24.91
N ILE A 44 6.27 -51.47 24.66
CA ILE A 44 6.99 -51.85 23.46
C ILE A 44 6.04 -52.55 22.48
N GLY A 45 6.20 -52.34 21.17
CA GLY A 45 5.54 -53.14 20.13
C GLY A 45 6.22 -52.96 18.77
N ASN A 46 7.03 -53.95 18.40
CA ASN A 46 7.95 -53.98 17.27
C ASN A 46 7.35 -54.75 16.08
N GLY A 47 7.84 -54.47 14.87
CA GLY A 47 7.73 -55.35 13.68
C GLY A 47 6.98 -54.70 12.52
N GLY A 48 7.51 -54.57 11.31
CA GLY A 48 8.72 -55.11 10.71
C GLY A 48 8.45 -55.46 9.25
N GLY A 49 9.32 -55.00 8.35
CA GLY A 49 9.67 -55.72 7.12
C GLY A 49 8.85 -55.45 5.85
N GLY A 50 9.45 -54.64 4.96
CA GLY A 50 10.03 -55.18 3.73
C GLY A 50 9.18 -55.19 2.44
N GLY A 51 9.82 -54.78 1.35
CA GLY A 51 9.47 -55.24 0.00
C GLY A 51 9.16 -54.13 -1.00
N GLY A 52 10.16 -53.72 -1.78
CA GLY A 52 9.95 -52.88 -2.95
C GLY A 52 9.40 -53.66 -4.15
N GLY A 53 8.94 -52.92 -5.16
CA GLY A 53 9.06 -53.33 -6.56
C GLY A 53 7.77 -53.46 -7.37
N VAL A 54 7.62 -52.47 -8.26
CA VAL A 54 7.21 -52.61 -9.68
C VAL A 54 5.71 -52.74 -10.03
N TRP A 55 5.32 -51.80 -10.88
CA TRP A 55 4.08 -51.65 -11.65
C TRP A 55 3.89 -52.72 -12.72
N ILE A 56 2.65 -53.20 -12.92
CA ILE A 56 2.09 -53.53 -14.24
C ILE A 56 0.62 -53.07 -14.27
N GLY A 57 0.24 -52.38 -15.35
CA GLY A 57 -1.02 -51.68 -15.50
C GLY A 57 -2.25 -52.53 -15.83
N GLY A 58 -3.38 -51.85 -15.88
CA GLY A 58 -4.65 -52.36 -16.36
C GLY A 58 -5.70 -51.25 -16.26
N GLY A 59 -5.89 -50.50 -17.35
CA GLY A 59 -6.97 -49.54 -17.46
C GLY A 59 -8.32 -50.24 -17.43
N ILE A 60 -9.21 -49.74 -16.59
CA ILE A 60 -10.66 -49.91 -16.71
C ILE A 60 -11.27 -48.54 -16.49
N ASN A 61 -11.93 -48.04 -17.53
CA ASN A 61 -12.80 -46.87 -17.49
C ASN A 61 -13.86 -47.08 -16.41
N GLY A 62 -13.64 -46.46 -15.25
CA GLY A 62 -14.66 -46.24 -14.24
C GLY A 62 -14.68 -44.75 -13.95
N GLN A 63 -15.64 -44.05 -14.53
CA GLN A 63 -16.08 -42.77 -13.97
C GLN A 63 -16.42 -43.04 -12.51
N THR A 64 -15.58 -42.59 -11.58
CA THR A 64 -16.02 -42.42 -10.21
C THR A 64 -17.15 -41.41 -10.26
N PRO A 65 -18.36 -41.75 -9.76
CA PRO A 65 -19.41 -40.77 -9.64
C PRO A 65 -18.85 -39.65 -8.77
N SER A 66 -18.79 -38.43 -9.30
CA SER A 66 -18.71 -37.25 -8.46
C SER A 66 -19.81 -37.40 -7.43
N GLY A 67 -19.43 -37.55 -6.16
CA GLY A 67 -20.39 -37.54 -5.07
C GLY A 67 -21.28 -36.30 -5.19
N PRO A 68 -22.49 -36.33 -4.60
CA PRO A 68 -23.37 -35.16 -4.63
C PRO A 68 -22.56 -33.94 -4.18
N PRO A 69 -22.76 -32.75 -4.81
CA PRO A 69 -22.01 -31.56 -4.44
C PRO A 69 -22.21 -31.35 -2.94
N VAL A 70 -21.11 -31.48 -2.18
CA VAL A 70 -21.11 -31.19 -0.75
C VAL A 70 -21.47 -29.72 -0.66
N SER A 71 -22.62 -29.41 -0.06
CA SER A 71 -23.17 -28.03 -0.05
C SER A 71 -22.08 -27.01 0.33
N ASN A 72 -21.95 -25.90 -0.39
CA ASN A 72 -20.90 -24.89 -0.17
C ASN A 72 -20.85 -24.41 1.30
N LEU A 73 -21.98 -24.44 2.02
CA LEU A 73 -22.05 -24.13 3.44
C LEU A 73 -21.36 -25.15 4.37
N ASN A 74 -21.22 -26.42 3.99
CA ASN A 74 -20.47 -27.42 4.76
C ASN A 74 -18.96 -27.16 4.68
N ASN A 75 -18.48 -26.75 3.51
CA ASN A 75 -17.10 -26.31 3.34
C ASN A 75 -16.85 -25.04 4.15
N ALA A 76 -17.80 -24.09 4.11
CA ALA A 76 -17.72 -22.89 4.93
C ALA A 76 -17.74 -23.19 6.43
N TYR A 77 -18.60 -24.09 6.89
CA TYR A 77 -18.62 -24.53 8.28
C TYR A 77 -17.27 -25.12 8.69
N THR A 78 -16.70 -26.01 7.87
CA THR A 78 -15.39 -26.62 8.12
C THR A 78 -14.29 -25.57 8.24
N ALA A 79 -14.23 -24.63 7.29
CA ALA A 79 -13.27 -23.54 7.28
C ALA A 79 -13.38 -22.65 8.51
N LEU A 80 -14.60 -22.20 8.84
CA LEU A 80 -14.86 -21.27 9.94
C LEU A 80 -14.64 -21.92 11.31
N GLN A 81 -14.95 -23.21 11.47
CA GLN A 81 -14.64 -23.93 12.71
C GLN A 81 -13.14 -24.17 12.87
N ALA A 82 -12.43 -24.51 11.78
CA ALA A 82 -10.97 -24.60 11.80
C ALA A 82 -10.34 -23.26 12.18
N TRP A 83 -10.81 -22.16 11.59
CA TRP A 83 -10.27 -20.84 11.91
C TRP A 83 -10.62 -20.39 13.33
N LYS A 84 -11.86 -20.63 13.80
CA LYS A 84 -12.25 -20.41 15.19
C LYS A 84 -11.32 -21.12 16.17
N SER A 85 -10.86 -22.33 15.84
CA SER A 85 -9.92 -23.08 16.70
C SER A 85 -8.50 -22.50 16.72
N ALA A 86 -8.13 -21.72 15.71
CA ALA A 86 -6.85 -21.01 15.63
C ALA A 86 -6.89 -19.60 16.24
N ILE A 87 -8.08 -19.13 16.66
CA ILE A 87 -8.25 -17.87 17.39
C ILE A 87 -8.12 -18.17 18.89
N THR A 88 -7.10 -17.56 19.51
CA THR A 88 -6.70 -17.80 20.89
C THR A 88 -7.32 -16.80 21.86
N ASP A 89 -7.71 -15.61 21.41
CA ASP A 89 -8.42 -14.63 22.23
C ASP A 89 -9.53 -13.91 21.44
N ASP A 90 -10.68 -13.74 22.08
CA ASP A 90 -11.88 -13.08 21.53
C ASP A 90 -12.54 -12.22 22.63
N PRO A 91 -11.99 -11.02 22.89
CA PRO A 91 -12.42 -10.19 24.00
C PRO A 91 -13.84 -9.65 23.86
N LEU A 92 -14.37 -9.61 22.63
CA LEU A 92 -15.72 -9.10 22.34
C LEU A 92 -16.76 -10.22 22.21
N GLY A 93 -16.35 -11.49 22.35
CA GLY A 93 -17.22 -12.66 22.24
C GLY A 93 -17.90 -12.79 20.88
N ILE A 94 -17.26 -12.32 19.80
CA ILE A 94 -17.82 -12.32 18.45
C ILE A 94 -18.04 -13.76 17.96
N LEU A 95 -17.08 -14.65 18.26
CA LEU A 95 -17.09 -16.06 17.87
C LEU A 95 -18.07 -16.90 18.69
N ALA A 96 -18.73 -16.34 19.70
CA ALA A 96 -19.78 -17.03 20.46
C ALA A 96 -20.95 -17.45 19.54
N THR A 97 -21.20 -16.68 18.48
CA THR A 97 -22.23 -16.98 17.46
C THR A 97 -21.81 -18.07 16.47
N TRP A 98 -20.52 -18.43 16.42
CA TRP A 98 -19.97 -19.38 15.45
C TRP A 98 -20.19 -20.84 15.90
N VAL A 99 -21.46 -21.23 16.03
CA VAL A 99 -21.89 -22.56 16.47
C VAL A 99 -23.04 -23.07 15.60
N GLY A 100 -23.01 -24.34 15.23
CA GLY A 100 -24.05 -24.99 14.43
C GLY A 100 -23.86 -24.81 12.92
N SER A 101 -24.70 -25.48 12.12
CA SER A 101 -24.52 -25.52 10.65
C SER A 101 -24.95 -24.24 9.92
N ASN A 102 -25.66 -23.32 10.58
CA ASN A 102 -26.12 -22.07 9.98
C ASN A 102 -25.02 -21.00 9.99
N VAL A 103 -24.00 -21.18 9.15
CA VAL A 103 -22.85 -20.27 9.05
C VAL A 103 -23.23 -18.83 8.70
N CYS A 104 -24.35 -18.61 8.02
CA CYS A 104 -24.83 -17.27 7.67
C CYS A 104 -25.37 -16.48 8.88
N SER A 105 -25.55 -17.13 10.03
CA SER A 105 -25.90 -16.47 11.29
C SER A 105 -24.67 -16.06 12.12
N TYR A 106 -23.47 -16.42 11.67
CA TYR A 106 -22.24 -16.11 12.36
C TYR A 106 -21.96 -14.62 12.27
N ARG A 107 -21.68 -13.97 13.40
CA ARG A 107 -21.33 -12.56 13.42
C ARG A 107 -20.03 -12.34 12.62
N GLY A 108 -20.07 -11.38 11.71
CA GLY A 108 -18.97 -11.05 10.80
C GLY A 108 -18.91 -11.92 9.54
N VAL A 109 -19.82 -12.89 9.36
CA VAL A 109 -19.93 -13.69 8.13
C VAL A 109 -21.15 -13.21 7.34
N PHE A 110 -20.96 -12.93 6.06
CA PHE A 110 -21.99 -12.42 5.16
C PHE A 110 -22.21 -13.42 4.03
N CYS A 111 -23.46 -13.88 3.88
CA CYS A 111 -23.85 -14.77 2.80
C CYS A 111 -24.58 -14.00 1.70
N ALA A 112 -24.45 -14.50 0.46
CA ALA A 112 -25.24 -14.05 -0.67
C ALA A 112 -25.73 -15.26 -1.47
N ASP A 113 -26.85 -15.08 -2.17
CA ASP A 113 -27.27 -16.05 -3.17
C ASP A 113 -26.40 -15.86 -4.41
N PRO A 114 -25.73 -16.92 -4.88
CA PRO A 114 -24.92 -16.81 -6.08
C PRO A 114 -25.86 -16.53 -7.27
N GLN A 115 -25.43 -15.66 -8.19
CA GLN A 115 -26.24 -15.29 -9.36
C GLN A 115 -26.73 -16.55 -10.08
N GLU A 116 -27.93 -16.50 -10.67
CA GLU A 116 -28.68 -17.64 -11.25
C GLU A 116 -27.95 -18.51 -12.31
N MET A 117 -26.67 -18.26 -12.60
CA MET A 117 -25.82 -19.00 -13.53
C MET A 117 -24.81 -19.96 -12.86
N SER A 118 -24.79 -20.10 -11.53
CA SER A 118 -23.95 -21.10 -10.87
C SER A 118 -24.74 -22.35 -10.47
N ASP A 119 -24.16 -23.54 -10.70
CA ASP A 119 -24.74 -24.85 -10.30
C ASP A 119 -24.92 -25.02 -8.77
N SER A 120 -24.55 -24.01 -7.98
CA SER A 120 -24.74 -23.96 -6.53
C SER A 120 -26.20 -23.67 -6.17
N THR A 121 -26.87 -24.71 -5.69
CA THR A 121 -28.22 -24.63 -5.11
C THR A 121 -28.15 -24.17 -3.65
N GLY A 122 -27.97 -22.88 -3.42
CA GLY A 122 -28.08 -22.26 -2.09
C GLY A 122 -27.10 -21.12 -1.82
N PRO A 123 -27.25 -20.42 -0.67
CA PRO A 123 -26.41 -19.29 -0.33
C PRO A 123 -24.95 -19.72 -0.10
N VAL A 124 -24.04 -18.81 -0.40
CA VAL A 124 -22.59 -18.98 -0.23
C VAL A 124 -22.06 -17.89 0.70
N VAL A 125 -20.91 -18.12 1.35
CA VAL A 125 -20.23 -17.07 2.12
C VAL A 125 -19.55 -16.12 1.14
N ALA A 126 -20.13 -14.93 0.99
CA ALA A 126 -19.67 -13.89 0.09
C ALA A 126 -18.63 -12.97 0.75
N GLY A 127 -18.65 -12.82 2.07
CA GLY A 127 -17.72 -11.94 2.75
C GLY A 127 -17.49 -12.29 4.22
N ILE A 128 -16.31 -11.96 4.69
CA ILE A 128 -15.99 -11.94 6.12
C ILE A 128 -15.49 -10.54 6.48
N ASP A 129 -16.17 -9.89 7.42
CA ASP A 129 -15.74 -8.63 8.01
C ASP A 129 -15.69 -8.77 9.53
N LEU A 130 -14.47 -8.74 10.05
CA LEU A 130 -14.15 -8.78 11.48
C LEU A 130 -13.33 -7.54 11.89
N ASN A 131 -13.56 -6.41 11.21
CA ASN A 131 -12.87 -5.16 11.53
C ASN A 131 -13.09 -4.76 12.99
N HIS A 132 -12.04 -4.32 13.67
CA HIS A 132 -12.05 -3.87 15.07
C HIS A 132 -12.51 -4.94 16.08
N ALA A 133 -12.46 -6.22 15.71
CA ALA A 133 -12.87 -7.31 16.58
C ALA A 133 -11.85 -7.61 17.70
N ASN A 134 -10.61 -7.10 17.57
CA ASN A 134 -9.52 -7.31 18.50
C ASN A 134 -9.27 -8.81 18.79
N LEU A 135 -9.42 -9.66 17.76
CA LEU A 135 -9.20 -11.11 17.82
C LEU A 135 -7.70 -11.42 17.73
N GLU A 136 -7.23 -12.41 18.47
CA GLU A 136 -5.85 -12.90 18.41
C GLU A 136 -5.79 -14.32 17.87
N GLY A 137 -4.87 -14.58 16.96
CA GLY A 137 -4.72 -15.91 16.37
C GLY A 137 -3.92 -15.88 15.07
N THR A 138 -4.15 -16.88 14.22
CA THR A 138 -3.52 -16.97 12.90
C THR A 138 -4.56 -17.27 11.81
N LEU A 139 -4.18 -17.02 10.56
CA LEU A 139 -4.97 -17.50 9.41
C LEU A 139 -4.68 -18.98 9.18
N VAL A 140 -5.72 -19.75 8.85
CA VAL A 140 -5.62 -21.20 8.58
C VAL A 140 -5.82 -21.49 7.10
N LYS A 141 -5.16 -22.53 6.59
CA LYS A 141 -5.24 -22.91 5.16
C LYS A 141 -6.66 -23.26 4.73
N GLU A 142 -7.48 -23.78 5.65
CA GLU A 142 -8.87 -24.21 5.42
C GLU A 142 -9.79 -23.05 5.00
N LEU A 143 -9.42 -21.80 5.27
CA LEU A 143 -10.14 -20.63 4.74
C LEU A 143 -10.17 -20.61 3.20
N SER A 144 -9.24 -21.29 2.52
CA SER A 144 -9.27 -21.43 1.05
C SER A 144 -10.45 -22.27 0.53
N LEU A 145 -11.19 -22.96 1.40
CA LEU A 145 -12.45 -23.62 1.04
C LEU A 145 -13.58 -22.62 0.73
N LEU A 146 -13.43 -21.34 1.10
CA LEU A 146 -14.38 -20.27 0.86
C LEU A 146 -14.20 -19.65 -0.54
N THR A 147 -14.29 -20.45 -1.60
CA THR A 147 -13.95 -20.04 -2.98
C THR A 147 -14.84 -18.93 -3.55
N ASP A 148 -16.04 -18.76 -2.99
CA ASP A 148 -17.03 -17.74 -3.38
C ASP A 148 -16.87 -16.40 -2.63
N MET A 149 -15.98 -16.34 -1.63
CA MET A 149 -15.76 -15.14 -0.83
C MET A 149 -15.12 -14.03 -1.68
N SER A 150 -15.77 -12.87 -1.74
CA SER A 150 -15.31 -11.69 -2.48
C SER A 150 -14.55 -10.69 -1.61
N LEU A 151 -14.79 -10.68 -0.30
CA LEU A 151 -14.09 -9.78 0.63
C LEU A 151 -13.65 -10.50 1.90
N LEU A 152 -12.44 -10.18 2.36
CA LEU A 152 -11.91 -10.57 3.65
C LEU A 152 -11.32 -9.32 4.32
N HIS A 153 -12.04 -8.78 5.30
CA HIS A 153 -11.65 -7.59 6.04
C HIS A 153 -11.36 -7.92 7.51
N LEU A 154 -10.11 -7.71 7.90
CA LEU A 154 -9.56 -8.06 9.21
C LEU A 154 -8.87 -6.88 9.91
N ASN A 155 -9.20 -5.64 9.52
CA ASN A 155 -8.59 -4.44 10.07
C ASN A 155 -8.65 -4.43 11.62
N SER A 156 -7.60 -3.97 12.28
CA SER A 156 -7.58 -3.76 13.73
C SER A 156 -7.87 -5.04 14.53
N ASN A 157 -7.07 -6.06 14.26
CA ASN A 157 -7.02 -7.31 15.01
C ASN A 157 -5.59 -7.60 15.47
N ARG A 158 -5.37 -8.76 16.08
CA ARG A 158 -4.07 -9.26 16.53
C ARG A 158 -3.72 -10.57 15.82
N PHE A 159 -4.09 -10.70 14.54
CA PHE A 159 -3.69 -11.84 13.75
C PHE A 159 -2.19 -11.78 13.45
N SER A 160 -1.50 -12.91 13.62
CA SER A 160 -0.06 -13.03 13.45
C SER A 160 0.31 -14.18 12.50
N GLY A 161 1.61 -14.36 12.28
CA GLY A 161 2.14 -15.39 11.39
C GLY A 161 2.23 -14.94 9.93
N THR A 162 2.23 -15.91 9.01
CA THR A 162 2.35 -15.69 7.57
C THR A 162 1.03 -15.92 6.85
N PHE A 163 0.89 -15.32 5.66
CA PHE A 163 -0.26 -15.54 4.79
C PHE A 163 -0.25 -16.96 4.19
N PRO A 164 -1.34 -17.75 4.25
CA PRO A 164 -1.32 -19.14 3.77
C PRO A 164 -1.24 -19.25 2.24
N ASP A 165 -0.37 -20.14 1.74
CA ASP A 165 -0.20 -20.38 0.29
C ASP A 165 -1.47 -20.83 -0.43
N SER A 166 -2.39 -21.49 0.28
CA SER A 166 -3.67 -21.95 -0.27
C SER A 166 -4.61 -20.81 -0.66
N PHE A 167 -4.38 -19.58 -0.21
CA PHE A 167 -5.26 -18.45 -0.50
C PHE A 167 -5.24 -18.04 -1.98
N ARG A 168 -4.27 -18.51 -2.77
CA ARG A 168 -4.31 -18.41 -4.24
C ARG A 168 -5.58 -19.03 -4.84
N ASP A 169 -6.20 -19.98 -4.15
CA ASP A 169 -7.40 -20.70 -4.59
C ASP A 169 -8.70 -19.92 -4.30
N LEU A 170 -8.62 -18.76 -3.63
CA LEU A 170 -9.75 -17.85 -3.39
C LEU A 170 -10.13 -17.09 -4.68
N SER A 171 -10.67 -17.82 -5.65
CA SER A 171 -10.89 -17.35 -7.03
C SER A 171 -11.85 -16.17 -7.17
N SER A 172 -12.70 -15.91 -6.17
CA SER A 172 -13.66 -14.81 -6.16
C SER A 172 -13.21 -13.59 -5.35
N LEU A 173 -12.10 -13.69 -4.61
CA LEU A 173 -11.64 -12.64 -3.71
C LEU A 173 -11.20 -11.41 -4.50
N GLN A 174 -11.82 -10.27 -4.17
CA GLN A 174 -11.61 -8.97 -4.79
C GLN A 174 -10.95 -8.01 -3.80
N GLU A 175 -11.35 -8.07 -2.53
CA GLU A 175 -10.87 -7.18 -1.48
C GLU A 175 -10.21 -7.96 -0.35
N LEU A 176 -8.94 -7.67 -0.08
CA LEU A 176 -8.19 -8.22 1.03
C LEU A 176 -7.66 -7.08 1.90
N ASP A 177 -8.23 -6.94 3.08
CA ASP A 177 -7.78 -5.99 4.10
C ASP A 177 -7.24 -6.75 5.32
N LEU A 178 -5.92 -6.72 5.48
CA LEU A 178 -5.19 -7.29 6.61
C LEU A 178 -4.58 -6.19 7.50
N SER A 179 -5.02 -4.95 7.34
CA SER A 179 -4.38 -3.80 7.96
C SER A 179 -4.44 -3.82 9.49
N ASN A 180 -3.47 -3.18 10.15
CA ASN A 180 -3.40 -3.05 11.61
C ASN A 180 -3.52 -4.42 12.31
N ASN A 181 -2.56 -5.29 12.03
CA ASN A 181 -2.41 -6.64 12.59
C ASN A 181 -0.95 -6.88 12.99
N GLN A 182 -0.60 -8.13 13.27
CA GLN A 182 0.74 -8.57 13.67
C GLN A 182 1.35 -9.53 12.63
N PHE A 183 0.93 -9.46 11.36
CA PHE A 183 1.53 -10.27 10.31
C PHE A 183 3.00 -9.88 10.10
N SER A 184 3.84 -10.87 9.82
CA SER A 184 5.29 -10.66 9.68
C SER A 184 5.88 -11.58 8.61
N GLY A 185 7.17 -11.38 8.30
CA GLY A 185 7.86 -12.09 7.23
C GLY A 185 7.89 -11.27 5.94
N HIS A 186 8.18 -11.92 4.82
CA HIS A 186 8.27 -11.23 3.52
C HIS A 186 6.88 -10.84 2.99
N PHE A 187 6.86 -10.01 1.94
CA PHE A 187 5.65 -9.74 1.18
C PHE A 187 4.92 -11.05 0.83
N PRO A 188 3.60 -11.17 1.07
CA PRO A 188 2.85 -12.39 0.79
C PRO A 188 2.57 -12.51 -0.72
N THR A 189 3.55 -12.97 -1.51
CA THR A 189 3.49 -13.08 -2.98
C THR A 189 2.27 -13.86 -3.47
N VAL A 190 1.73 -14.76 -2.65
CA VAL A 190 0.49 -15.51 -2.89
C VAL A 190 -0.69 -14.59 -3.21
N THR A 191 -0.77 -13.39 -2.60
CA THR A 191 -1.82 -12.40 -2.91
C THR A 191 -1.80 -12.00 -4.38
N LEU A 192 -0.64 -12.05 -5.01
CA LEU A 192 -0.49 -11.70 -6.41
C LEU A 192 -1.05 -12.76 -7.37
N LEU A 193 -1.17 -14.00 -6.88
CA LEU A 193 -1.72 -15.14 -7.61
C LEU A 193 -3.25 -15.21 -7.53
N ILE A 194 -3.89 -14.41 -6.67
CA ILE A 194 -5.35 -14.40 -6.51
C ILE A 194 -6.00 -13.73 -7.73
N PRO A 195 -6.76 -14.43 -8.58
CA PRO A 195 -7.09 -13.95 -9.93
C PRO A 195 -7.87 -12.63 -9.99
N LYS A 196 -8.83 -12.43 -9.08
CA LYS A 196 -9.74 -11.28 -9.10
C LYS A 196 -9.40 -10.18 -8.08
N LEU A 197 -8.26 -10.30 -7.38
CA LEU A 197 -7.89 -9.34 -6.35
C LEU A 197 -7.61 -7.97 -6.99
N ILE A 198 -8.33 -6.95 -6.51
CA ILE A 198 -8.24 -5.55 -6.96
C ILE A 198 -7.85 -4.59 -5.83
N TYR A 199 -8.14 -4.93 -4.58
CA TYR A 199 -7.81 -4.14 -3.39
C TYR A 199 -6.93 -4.94 -2.45
N LEU A 200 -5.72 -4.45 -2.17
CA LEU A 200 -4.76 -5.07 -1.26
C LEU A 200 -4.31 -4.07 -0.20
N ASP A 201 -4.74 -4.30 1.04
CA ASP A 201 -4.31 -3.51 2.19
C ASP A 201 -3.55 -4.37 3.21
N LEU A 202 -2.24 -4.09 3.32
CA LEU A 202 -1.31 -4.73 4.26
C LEU A 202 -0.72 -3.73 5.27
N ARG A 203 -1.26 -2.50 5.35
CA ARG A 203 -0.66 -1.44 6.15
C ARG A 203 -0.67 -1.74 7.65
N PHE A 204 0.24 -1.12 8.41
CA PHE A 204 0.37 -1.34 9.86
C PHE A 204 0.54 -2.82 10.22
N ASN A 205 1.57 -3.45 9.67
CA ASN A 205 2.00 -4.81 9.99
C ASN A 205 3.54 -4.82 10.17
N TYR A 206 4.13 -6.02 10.26
CA TYR A 206 5.58 -6.22 10.41
C TYR A 206 6.19 -6.91 9.19
N PHE A 207 5.64 -6.72 7.99
CA PHE A 207 6.22 -7.27 6.77
C PHE A 207 7.59 -6.62 6.47
N SER A 208 8.53 -7.40 5.95
CA SER A 208 9.92 -6.99 5.71
C SER A 208 10.46 -7.51 4.38
N GLY A 209 11.71 -7.15 4.06
CA GLY A 209 12.35 -7.49 2.79
C GLY A 209 11.83 -6.64 1.61
N PRO A 210 12.24 -6.95 0.38
CA PRO A 210 11.81 -6.23 -0.82
C PRO A 210 10.36 -6.58 -1.21
N ILE A 211 9.71 -5.65 -1.89
CA ILE A 211 8.45 -5.94 -2.60
C ILE A 211 8.78 -6.53 -3.98
N PRO A 212 8.08 -7.59 -4.44
CA PRO A 212 8.35 -8.18 -5.74
C PRO A 212 7.81 -7.33 -6.88
N ASP A 213 8.48 -7.35 -8.04
CA ASP A 213 8.10 -6.60 -9.24
C ASP A 213 6.65 -6.87 -9.66
N ASP A 214 6.17 -8.10 -9.47
CA ASP A 214 4.82 -8.53 -9.86
C ASP A 214 3.70 -7.75 -9.16
N VAL A 215 3.97 -7.06 -8.05
CA VAL A 215 3.01 -6.16 -7.39
C VAL A 215 2.46 -5.13 -8.37
N PHE A 216 3.33 -4.56 -9.22
CA PHE A 216 2.94 -3.51 -10.18
C PHE A 216 2.55 -4.05 -11.55
N ASN A 217 2.71 -5.35 -11.80
CA ASN A 217 2.18 -6.00 -13.00
C ASN A 217 0.76 -6.53 -12.79
N LYS A 218 0.35 -6.71 -11.53
CA LYS A 218 -1.00 -7.14 -11.19
C LYS A 218 -1.99 -6.00 -11.39
N ASN A 219 -3.19 -6.35 -11.86
CA ASN A 219 -4.31 -5.42 -12.01
C ASN A 219 -4.96 -5.08 -10.66
N LEU A 220 -4.20 -4.41 -9.79
CA LEU A 220 -4.69 -3.84 -8.52
C LEU A 220 -5.09 -2.37 -8.74
N ASP A 221 -6.22 -1.98 -8.18
CA ASP A 221 -6.69 -0.59 -8.14
C ASP A 221 -6.13 0.16 -6.93
N ALA A 222 -6.01 -0.52 -5.77
CA ALA A 222 -5.51 0.08 -4.54
C ALA A 222 -4.45 -0.80 -3.86
N ILE A 223 -3.30 -0.18 -3.56
CA ILE A 223 -2.14 -0.84 -2.96
C ILE A 223 -1.71 -0.06 -1.70
N PHE A 224 -1.98 -0.61 -0.52
CA PHE A 224 -1.57 -0.02 0.75
C PHE A 224 -0.55 -0.90 1.46
N LEU A 225 0.71 -0.45 1.48
CA LEU A 225 1.85 -1.16 2.10
C LEU A 225 2.50 -0.34 3.23
N ASN A 226 1.91 0.81 3.59
CA ASN A 226 2.51 1.74 4.51
C ASN A 226 2.65 1.20 5.94
N ASN A 227 3.59 1.76 6.71
CA ASN A 227 3.82 1.38 8.11
C ASN A 227 4.14 -0.11 8.25
N ASN A 228 5.14 -0.56 7.49
CA ASN A 228 5.74 -1.88 7.56
C ASN A 228 7.27 -1.73 7.70
N GLN A 229 8.02 -2.80 7.47
CA GLN A 229 9.48 -2.84 7.47
C GLN A 229 10.04 -3.19 6.08
N PHE A 230 9.30 -2.93 5.01
CA PHE A 230 9.77 -3.19 3.64
C PHE A 230 11.04 -2.40 3.34
N GLU A 231 11.98 -3.02 2.64
CA GLU A 231 13.30 -2.48 2.33
C GLU A 231 13.68 -2.73 0.86
N GLY A 232 14.92 -2.39 0.48
CA GLY A 232 15.35 -2.46 -0.92
C GLY A 232 14.86 -1.28 -1.74
N GLN A 233 14.90 -1.40 -3.07
CA GLN A 233 14.45 -0.36 -3.98
C GLN A 233 12.98 -0.57 -4.35
N ILE A 234 12.27 0.51 -4.69
CA ILE A 234 10.97 0.40 -5.34
C ILE A 234 11.20 -0.23 -6.73
N PRO A 235 10.53 -1.34 -7.09
CA PRO A 235 10.64 -1.99 -8.38
C PRO A 235 10.59 -1.04 -9.58
N SER A 236 11.47 -1.29 -10.54
CA SER A 236 11.63 -0.43 -11.72
C SER A 236 10.40 -0.39 -12.63
N ASN A 237 9.47 -1.33 -12.48
CA ASN A 237 8.21 -1.43 -13.23
C ASN A 237 7.02 -0.76 -12.51
N LEU A 238 7.26 0.12 -11.53
CA LEU A 238 6.20 0.92 -10.88
C LEU A 238 5.21 1.54 -11.88
N GLY A 239 5.72 2.04 -13.01
CA GLY A 239 4.91 2.58 -14.13
C GLY A 239 3.90 1.63 -14.76
N ASN A 240 4.04 0.32 -14.59
CA ASN A 240 3.10 -0.65 -15.17
C ASN A 240 1.80 -0.73 -14.37
N SER A 241 1.78 -0.21 -13.13
CA SER A 241 0.63 -0.36 -12.25
C SER A 241 -0.57 0.42 -12.77
N PRO A 242 -1.76 -0.20 -12.86
CA PRO A 242 -3.01 0.49 -13.18
C PRO A 242 -3.66 1.14 -11.96
N ALA A 243 -3.03 1.08 -10.79
CA ALA A 243 -3.61 1.50 -9.52
C ALA A 243 -3.99 3.00 -9.51
N SER A 244 -5.16 3.30 -8.96
CA SER A 244 -5.58 4.66 -8.66
C SER A 244 -4.93 5.19 -7.37
N VAL A 245 -4.56 4.31 -6.44
CA VAL A 245 -3.92 4.66 -5.16
C VAL A 245 -2.76 3.73 -4.83
N ILE A 246 -1.59 4.32 -4.57
CA ILE A 246 -0.41 3.59 -4.07
C ILE A 246 0.15 4.28 -2.82
N ASN A 247 0.16 3.57 -1.69
CA ASN A 247 0.74 4.06 -0.45
C ASN A 247 1.90 3.16 0.04
N LEU A 248 3.13 3.67 -0.09
CA LEU A 248 4.37 3.02 0.34
C LEU A 248 5.01 3.73 1.55
N ALA A 249 4.29 4.66 2.19
CA ALA A 249 4.81 5.50 3.25
C ALA A 249 5.33 4.73 4.47
N ASN A 250 6.20 5.35 5.27
CA ASN A 250 6.65 4.79 6.56
C ASN A 250 7.24 3.37 6.42
N ASN A 251 8.23 3.22 5.53
CA ASN A 251 8.98 1.99 5.30
C ASN A 251 10.48 2.31 5.25
N LYS A 252 11.30 1.37 4.75
CA LYS A 252 12.75 1.52 4.57
C LYS A 252 13.15 1.46 3.08
N PHE A 253 12.25 1.87 2.18
CA PHE A 253 12.57 1.89 0.74
C PHE A 253 13.72 2.86 0.47
N SER A 254 14.68 2.42 -0.34
CA SER A 254 15.94 3.09 -0.64
C SER A 254 16.14 3.25 -2.15
N GLY A 255 17.22 3.90 -2.56
CA GLY A 255 17.50 4.16 -3.97
C GLY A 255 16.65 5.29 -4.54
N ASN A 256 16.44 5.31 -5.85
CA ASN A 256 15.75 6.40 -6.54
C ASN A 256 14.26 6.08 -6.72
N ILE A 257 13.44 7.12 -6.91
CA ILE A 257 12.12 6.96 -7.51
C ILE A 257 12.30 6.42 -8.94
N PRO A 258 11.70 5.29 -9.33
CA PRO A 258 11.85 4.72 -10.66
C PRO A 258 11.44 5.70 -11.77
N THR A 259 12.19 5.75 -12.87
CA THR A 259 11.82 6.59 -14.02
C THR A 259 10.50 6.18 -14.66
N SER A 260 10.09 4.92 -14.47
CA SER A 260 8.79 4.42 -14.92
C SER A 260 7.61 5.09 -14.25
N PHE A 261 7.81 5.78 -13.13
CA PHE A 261 6.80 6.55 -12.40
C PHE A 261 5.97 7.49 -13.31
N GLY A 262 6.56 8.05 -14.36
CA GLY A 262 5.82 8.89 -15.31
C GLY A 262 4.92 8.15 -16.30
N PHE A 263 4.99 6.82 -16.36
CA PHE A 263 4.17 6.00 -17.26
C PHE A 263 3.02 5.30 -16.54
N MET A 264 2.79 5.60 -15.25
CA MET A 264 1.64 5.07 -14.52
C MET A 264 0.33 5.44 -15.23
N GLY A 265 -0.68 4.59 -15.05
CA GLY A 265 -1.98 4.76 -15.70
C GLY A 265 -2.61 6.13 -15.44
N THR A 266 -3.50 6.56 -16.34
CA THR A 266 -4.22 7.84 -16.23
C THR A 266 -5.13 7.95 -15.01
N ASP A 267 -5.38 6.82 -14.33
CA ASP A 267 -6.30 6.73 -13.21
C ASP A 267 -5.62 6.98 -11.86
N LEU A 268 -4.29 7.11 -11.80
CA LEU A 268 -3.57 7.41 -10.57
C LEU A 268 -4.03 8.76 -9.99
N LYS A 269 -4.59 8.71 -8.78
CA LYS A 269 -5.04 9.88 -8.01
C LYS A 269 -4.11 10.18 -6.85
N GLU A 270 -3.60 9.17 -6.17
CA GLU A 270 -2.82 9.35 -4.95
C GLU A 270 -1.57 8.47 -4.96
N ILE A 271 -0.41 9.09 -4.71
CA ILE A 271 0.84 8.37 -4.50
C ILE A 271 1.61 8.94 -3.31
N LEU A 272 1.83 8.07 -2.33
CA LEU A 272 2.41 8.41 -1.03
C LEU A 272 3.68 7.61 -0.81
N LEU A 273 4.82 8.31 -0.82
CA LEU A 273 6.16 7.74 -0.64
C LEU A 273 6.86 8.32 0.61
N LEU A 274 6.13 9.04 1.46
CA LEU A 274 6.71 9.76 2.59
C LEU A 274 7.38 8.86 3.62
N ASN A 275 8.35 9.42 4.35
CA ASN A 275 9.06 8.74 5.44
C ASN A 275 9.67 7.41 4.99
N ASN A 276 10.58 7.50 4.03
CA ASN A 276 11.40 6.42 3.52
C ASN A 276 12.87 6.87 3.45
N GLN A 277 13.73 6.07 2.82
CA GLN A 277 15.14 6.37 2.60
C GLN A 277 15.42 6.67 1.11
N LEU A 278 14.43 7.22 0.39
CA LEU A 278 14.57 7.52 -1.02
C LEU A 278 15.61 8.63 -1.25
N THR A 279 16.35 8.50 -2.32
CA THR A 279 17.48 9.34 -2.72
C THR A 279 17.36 9.69 -4.20
N GLY A 280 18.37 10.37 -4.74
CA GLY A 280 18.33 10.81 -6.14
C GLY A 280 17.31 11.91 -6.33
N CYS A 281 16.77 12.02 -7.54
CA CYS A 281 15.94 13.14 -7.95
C CYS A 281 14.49 12.72 -8.20
N ILE A 282 13.58 13.69 -8.21
CA ILE A 282 12.24 13.50 -8.76
C ILE A 282 12.36 13.39 -10.29
N PRO A 283 11.90 12.28 -10.92
CA PRO A 283 12.01 12.11 -12.37
C PRO A 283 11.16 13.13 -13.16
N GLU A 284 11.65 13.58 -14.32
CA GLU A 284 10.89 14.43 -15.27
C GLU A 284 9.56 13.82 -15.72
N GLY A 285 9.43 12.48 -15.63
CA GLY A 285 8.17 11.80 -15.91
C GLY A 285 7.01 12.21 -15.00
N VAL A 286 7.27 12.84 -13.84
CA VAL A 286 6.21 13.29 -12.90
C VAL A 286 5.15 14.14 -13.59
N GLY A 287 5.52 14.97 -14.57
CA GLY A 287 4.57 15.83 -15.26
C GLY A 287 3.54 15.10 -16.12
N LEU A 288 3.77 13.82 -16.42
CA LEU A 288 2.80 12.99 -17.17
C LEU A 288 1.61 12.57 -16.29
N LEU A 289 1.73 12.67 -14.97
CA LEU A 289 0.71 12.31 -13.99
C LEU A 289 -0.34 13.42 -13.80
N SER A 290 -0.92 13.90 -14.90
CA SER A 290 -1.82 15.06 -14.93
C SER A 290 -3.09 14.92 -14.06
N GLN A 291 -3.47 13.69 -13.71
CA GLN A 291 -4.67 13.38 -12.93
C GLN A 291 -4.41 13.16 -11.43
N VAL A 292 -3.15 13.18 -10.99
CA VAL A 292 -2.78 13.00 -9.59
C VAL A 292 -3.25 14.19 -8.77
N GLN A 293 -3.93 13.88 -7.66
CA GLN A 293 -4.46 14.83 -6.69
C GLN A 293 -3.55 14.95 -5.47
N VAL A 294 -2.90 13.86 -5.05
CA VAL A 294 -2.00 13.85 -3.90
C VAL A 294 -0.66 13.22 -4.27
N LEU A 295 0.40 14.01 -4.12
CA LEU A 295 1.78 13.56 -4.23
C LEU A 295 2.52 13.94 -2.96
N ASP A 296 2.88 12.94 -2.15
CA ASP A 296 3.67 13.13 -0.94
C ASP A 296 4.97 12.32 -1.01
N VAL A 297 6.09 13.02 -1.11
CA VAL A 297 7.45 12.44 -1.09
C VAL A 297 8.26 12.98 0.09
N SER A 298 7.58 13.53 1.09
CA SER A 298 8.22 14.16 2.24
C SER A 298 9.00 13.19 3.11
N PHE A 299 9.90 13.70 3.96
CA PHE A 299 10.71 12.88 4.86
C PHE A 299 11.51 11.79 4.11
N ASN A 300 12.28 12.23 3.12
CA ASN A 300 13.19 11.39 2.36
C ASN A 300 14.56 12.08 2.27
N SER A 301 15.45 11.58 1.42
CA SER A 301 16.74 12.18 1.08
C SER A 301 16.83 12.57 -0.40
N LEU A 302 15.69 12.93 -1.01
CA LEU A 302 15.63 13.40 -2.39
C LEU A 302 16.42 14.70 -2.54
N MET A 303 17.12 14.87 -3.65
CA MET A 303 18.05 15.97 -3.90
C MET A 303 17.94 16.52 -5.32
N GLY A 304 18.67 17.60 -5.58
CA GLY A 304 18.68 18.27 -6.88
C GLY A 304 17.53 19.26 -7.05
N HIS A 305 17.27 19.67 -8.28
CA HIS A 305 16.24 20.64 -8.63
C HIS A 305 14.90 19.93 -8.86
N LEU A 306 13.78 20.64 -8.63
CA LEU A 306 12.49 20.18 -9.11
C LEU A 306 12.47 20.21 -10.65
N PRO A 307 11.96 19.17 -11.31
CA PRO A 307 11.81 19.17 -12.76
C PRO A 307 10.74 20.19 -13.18
N ASP A 308 10.96 20.89 -14.30
CA ASP A 308 9.99 21.91 -14.78
C ASP A 308 8.62 21.28 -15.09
N SER A 309 8.62 20.01 -15.50
CA SER A 309 7.44 19.20 -15.77
C SER A 309 6.52 19.00 -14.55
N ILE A 310 6.96 19.25 -13.31
CA ILE A 310 6.08 19.20 -12.13
C ILE A 310 4.93 20.22 -12.21
N SER A 311 5.09 21.27 -13.03
CA SER A 311 4.02 22.22 -13.37
C SER A 311 2.92 21.66 -14.28
N CYS A 312 3.04 20.42 -14.74
CA CYS A 312 2.04 19.72 -15.55
C CYS A 312 1.01 18.95 -14.73
N LEU A 313 1.15 18.89 -13.40
CA LEU A 313 0.23 18.20 -12.51
C LEU A 313 -1.09 18.98 -12.35
N ASP A 314 -1.90 19.04 -13.41
CA ASP A 314 -3.10 19.90 -13.47
C ASP A 314 -4.15 19.54 -12.39
N GLY A 315 -4.24 18.25 -12.03
CA GLY A 315 -5.12 17.74 -11.00
C GLY A 315 -4.61 17.88 -9.56
N ILE A 316 -3.39 18.38 -9.31
CA ILE A 316 -2.78 18.30 -7.98
C ILE A 316 -3.47 19.22 -6.98
N GLU A 317 -3.89 18.65 -5.86
CA GLU A 317 -4.48 19.36 -4.73
C GLU A 317 -3.47 19.48 -3.58
N VAL A 318 -2.72 18.40 -3.30
CA VAL A 318 -1.72 18.35 -2.23
C VAL A 318 -0.37 17.92 -2.78
N LEU A 319 0.59 18.84 -2.74
CA LEU A 319 1.99 18.59 -3.09
C LEU A 319 2.88 18.78 -1.86
N ASN A 320 3.33 17.67 -1.28
CA ASN A 320 4.17 17.67 -0.08
C ASN A 320 5.58 17.16 -0.39
N LEU A 321 6.55 18.07 -0.32
CA LEU A 321 7.96 17.87 -0.64
C LEU A 321 8.86 18.09 0.58
N GLN A 322 8.28 18.30 1.77
CA GLN A 322 9.04 18.74 2.93
C GLN A 322 10.08 17.72 3.41
N HIS A 323 11.06 18.17 4.20
CA HIS A 323 12.07 17.30 4.80
C HIS A 323 12.80 16.44 3.75
N ASN A 324 13.45 17.12 2.81
CA ASN A 324 14.31 16.54 1.78
C ASN A 324 15.59 17.38 1.64
N LYS A 325 16.39 17.09 0.60
CA LYS A 325 17.60 17.84 0.22
C LYS A 325 17.40 18.54 -1.14
N LEU A 326 16.16 18.89 -1.49
CA LEU A 326 15.83 19.57 -2.74
C LEU A 326 16.40 20.98 -2.73
N SER A 327 16.80 21.47 -3.89
CA SER A 327 17.56 22.72 -4.05
C SER A 327 17.16 23.48 -5.31
N GLY A 328 17.78 24.64 -5.52
CA GLY A 328 17.47 25.51 -6.65
C GLY A 328 16.27 26.41 -6.39
N VAL A 329 15.67 26.91 -7.47
CA VAL A 329 14.49 27.78 -7.41
C VAL A 329 13.23 26.93 -7.63
N LEU A 330 12.18 27.14 -6.83
CA LEU A 330 10.88 26.54 -7.05
C LEU A 330 10.29 27.05 -8.37
N PRO A 331 9.96 26.19 -9.36
CA PRO A 331 9.51 26.66 -10.68
C PRO A 331 8.21 27.47 -10.60
N ASP A 332 8.18 28.60 -11.30
CA ASP A 332 7.12 29.60 -11.25
C ASP A 332 5.72 29.03 -11.48
N LEU A 333 5.61 28.08 -12.41
CA LEU A 333 4.34 27.52 -12.86
C LEU A 333 3.71 26.57 -11.82
N VAL A 334 4.48 26.05 -10.86
CA VAL A 334 3.94 25.21 -9.77
C VAL A 334 2.93 25.98 -8.94
N CYS A 335 3.22 27.25 -8.65
CA CYS A 335 2.33 28.12 -7.88
C CYS A 335 1.10 28.58 -8.67
N SER A 336 1.07 28.35 -9.99
CA SER A 336 -0.06 28.64 -10.87
C SER A 336 -1.03 27.47 -11.06
N LEU A 337 -0.70 26.28 -10.54
CA LEU A 337 -1.54 25.08 -10.62
C LEU A 337 -2.91 25.36 -9.99
N ARG A 338 -3.97 25.10 -10.77
CA ARG A 338 -5.33 25.58 -10.47
C ARG A 338 -6.00 24.81 -9.33
N SER A 339 -5.73 23.52 -9.24
CA SER A 339 -6.32 22.61 -8.26
C SER A 339 -5.62 22.63 -6.90
N LEU A 340 -4.45 23.28 -6.81
CA LEU A 340 -3.60 23.27 -5.63
C LEU A 340 -4.31 23.85 -4.40
N VAL A 341 -4.35 23.08 -3.32
CA VAL A 341 -4.90 23.43 -2.01
C VAL A 341 -3.79 23.54 -0.97
N ASN A 342 -2.77 22.70 -1.06
CA ASN A 342 -1.63 22.72 -0.15
C ASN A 342 -0.31 22.41 -0.87
N LEU A 343 0.69 23.27 -0.66
CA LEU A 343 2.06 23.13 -1.13
C LEU A 343 3.01 23.27 0.04
N THR A 344 3.72 22.19 0.38
CA THR A 344 4.72 22.22 1.45
C THR A 344 6.08 21.89 0.87
N VAL A 345 7.00 22.85 0.90
CA VAL A 345 8.40 22.71 0.49
C VAL A 345 9.37 22.92 1.66
N ALA A 346 8.84 22.96 2.88
CA ALA A 346 9.59 23.23 4.09
C ALA A 346 10.76 22.26 4.32
N TYR A 347 11.77 22.67 5.10
CA TYR A 347 12.91 21.83 5.44
C TYR A 347 13.67 21.29 4.19
N ASN A 348 13.93 22.14 3.21
CA ASN A 348 14.75 21.86 2.03
C ASN A 348 15.89 22.90 1.91
N PHE A 349 16.51 23.00 0.73
CA PHE A 349 17.57 23.96 0.39
C PHE A 349 17.17 24.84 -0.81
N PHE A 350 15.88 25.14 -0.98
CA PHE A 350 15.44 26.06 -2.02
C PHE A 350 16.03 27.45 -1.79
N SER A 351 16.53 28.07 -2.86
CA SER A 351 17.16 29.39 -2.85
C SER A 351 16.20 30.52 -3.22
N GLY A 352 15.01 30.18 -3.71
CA GLY A 352 13.98 31.15 -4.03
C GLY A 352 12.74 30.53 -4.67
N PHE A 353 11.75 31.38 -4.87
CA PHE A 353 10.53 31.11 -5.63
C PHE A 353 10.07 32.42 -6.28
N SER A 354 9.23 32.34 -7.32
CA SER A 354 8.79 33.51 -8.07
C SER A 354 7.72 34.34 -7.35
N GLN A 355 7.46 35.54 -7.85
CA GLN A 355 6.37 36.39 -7.34
C GLN A 355 4.99 35.73 -7.51
N GLU A 356 4.82 34.76 -8.42
CA GLU A 356 3.57 34.04 -8.59
C GLU A 356 3.19 33.25 -7.34
N CYS A 357 4.17 32.75 -6.58
CA CYS A 357 3.90 32.04 -5.33
C CYS A 357 3.34 32.96 -4.22
N ALA A 358 3.55 34.28 -4.32
CA ALA A 358 2.87 35.22 -3.42
C ALA A 358 1.34 35.21 -3.62
N LYS A 359 0.85 34.78 -4.80
CA LYS A 359 -0.59 34.70 -5.09
C LYS A 359 -1.29 33.53 -4.40
N LEU A 360 -0.54 32.54 -3.90
CA LEU A 360 -1.10 31.39 -3.18
C LEU A 360 -1.89 31.82 -1.95
N LEU A 361 -1.40 32.85 -1.23
CA LEU A 361 -2.10 33.43 -0.09
C LEU A 361 -3.48 33.96 -0.46
N PHE A 362 -3.61 34.64 -1.60
CA PHE A 362 -4.90 35.17 -2.08
C PHE A 362 -5.85 34.07 -2.58
N ARG A 363 -5.32 32.90 -2.92
CA ARG A 363 -6.09 31.71 -3.33
C ARG A 363 -6.46 30.80 -2.15
N ASN A 364 -6.13 31.18 -0.91
CA ASN A 364 -6.31 30.36 0.29
C ASN A 364 -5.63 28.98 0.18
N VAL A 365 -4.48 28.95 -0.50
CA VAL A 365 -3.65 27.75 -0.64
C VAL A 365 -2.63 27.75 0.50
N GLY A 366 -2.57 26.63 1.25
CA GLY A 366 -1.53 26.43 2.24
C GLY A 366 -0.16 26.43 1.55
N PHE A 367 0.75 27.30 1.99
CA PHE A 367 2.10 27.34 1.43
C PHE A 367 3.14 27.47 2.54
N ASP A 368 3.83 26.38 2.82
CA ASP A 368 4.91 26.35 3.81
C ASP A 368 6.27 26.19 3.09
N PHE A 369 7.08 27.24 3.20
CA PHE A 369 8.44 27.32 2.67
C PHE A 369 9.47 27.55 3.78
N SER A 370 9.10 27.33 5.05
CA SER A 370 9.98 27.48 6.20
C SER A 370 11.21 26.56 6.09
N LEU A 371 12.29 26.96 6.76
CA LEU A 371 13.54 26.21 6.86
C LEU A 371 14.10 25.78 5.50
N ASN A 372 14.10 26.75 4.58
CA ASN A 372 14.83 26.72 3.31
C ASN A 372 16.02 27.69 3.34
N CYS A 373 16.60 27.99 2.18
CA CYS A 373 17.75 28.88 2.01
C CYS A 373 17.40 30.12 1.19
N ILE A 374 16.24 30.73 1.45
CA ILE A 374 15.69 31.81 0.64
C ILE A 374 16.14 33.18 1.20
N PRO A 375 16.96 33.97 0.49
CA PRO A 375 17.44 35.24 1.00
C PRO A 375 16.29 36.24 1.26
N GLY A 376 16.34 36.92 2.41
CA GLY A 376 15.38 37.97 2.75
C GLY A 376 13.98 37.50 3.11
N LYS A 377 13.79 36.20 3.40
CA LYS A 377 12.56 35.64 3.97
C LYS A 377 12.76 35.24 5.42
N ASP A 378 11.67 35.25 6.18
CA ASP A 378 11.65 34.83 7.57
C ASP A 378 11.65 33.30 7.69
N GLU A 379 11.97 32.80 8.89
CA GLU A 379 11.95 31.37 9.24
C GLU A 379 12.82 30.48 8.33
N GLN A 380 13.90 31.03 7.79
CA GLN A 380 14.86 30.29 6.96
C GLN A 380 15.95 29.64 7.80
N ARG A 381 16.65 28.66 7.20
CA ARG A 381 17.76 27.97 7.87
C ARG A 381 18.84 28.98 8.29
N PRO A 382 19.46 28.77 9.46
CA PRO A 382 20.56 29.61 9.90
C PRO A 382 21.83 29.34 9.08
N GLN A 383 22.69 30.35 8.96
CA GLN A 383 24.05 30.10 8.48
C GLN A 383 24.83 29.28 9.54
N PRO A 384 25.71 28.35 9.14
CA PRO A 384 26.22 28.11 7.78
C PRO A 384 25.48 27.01 7.00
N GLU A 385 24.29 26.55 7.42
CA GLU A 385 23.60 25.42 6.76
C GLU A 385 23.35 25.67 5.27
N CYS A 386 23.04 26.91 4.90
CA CYS A 386 22.83 27.32 3.51
C CYS A 386 24.12 27.59 2.71
N SER A 387 25.29 27.50 3.35
CA SER A 387 26.57 27.70 2.66
C SER A 387 26.99 26.49 1.83
N VAL A 388 26.46 25.29 2.13
CA VAL A 388 26.74 24.05 1.40
C VAL A 388 25.41 23.39 1.03
N ILE A 389 25.02 23.50 -0.24
CA ILE A 389 23.80 22.88 -0.76
C ILE A 389 24.10 21.40 -1.08
N PRO A 390 23.48 20.43 -0.38
CA PRO A 390 23.68 19.02 -0.67
C PRO A 390 23.26 18.71 -2.11
N GLY A 391 24.15 18.08 -2.88
CA GLY A 391 23.87 17.76 -4.28
C GLY A 391 23.81 18.97 -5.24
N GLY A 392 24.33 20.14 -4.87
CA GLY A 392 24.27 21.36 -5.69
C GLY A 392 24.93 21.28 -7.08
N GLY A 393 25.75 20.26 -7.36
CA GLY A 393 26.29 19.96 -8.69
C GLY A 393 25.57 18.84 -9.45
N LEU A 394 24.64 18.13 -8.80
CA LEU A 394 23.81 17.11 -9.44
C LEU A 394 22.66 17.81 -10.15
N SER A 395 22.94 18.24 -11.38
CA SER A 395 21.87 18.45 -12.36
C SER A 395 21.35 17.06 -12.70
N CYS A 396 20.34 16.61 -11.96
CA CYS A 396 19.58 15.40 -12.23
C CYS A 396 19.45 15.23 -13.73
N LEU A 397 19.78 14.04 -14.26
CA LEU A 397 19.74 13.80 -15.71
C LEU A 397 18.40 14.27 -16.26
N ARG A 398 18.41 15.44 -16.92
CA ARG A 398 17.40 15.82 -17.90
C ARG A 398 17.57 14.77 -18.98
N ILE A 399 16.82 13.67 -18.90
CA ILE A 399 16.68 12.79 -20.06
C ILE A 399 16.30 13.75 -21.18
N PRO A 400 17.08 13.85 -22.27
CA PRO A 400 16.74 14.72 -23.37
C PRO A 400 15.46 14.15 -23.99
N SER A 401 14.30 14.56 -23.46
CA SER A 401 13.07 14.44 -24.21
C SER A 401 13.27 15.33 -25.44
N VAL A 402 12.88 14.81 -26.60
CA VAL A 402 13.02 15.52 -27.89
C VAL A 402 12.29 16.89 -27.84
N ARG A 403 11.40 17.08 -26.86
CA ARG A 403 10.80 18.35 -26.45
C ARG A 403 10.61 18.37 -24.92
N PRO A 404 10.96 19.46 -24.21
CA PRO A 404 10.55 19.65 -22.81
C PRO A 404 9.02 19.56 -22.71
N LEU A 405 8.52 18.88 -21.68
CA LEU A 405 7.09 18.87 -21.37
C LEU A 405 6.74 20.28 -20.83
N VAL A 406 6.42 21.21 -21.73
CA VAL A 406 6.05 22.59 -21.36
C VAL A 406 4.57 22.61 -21.08
N CYS A 407 4.20 22.65 -19.80
CA CYS A 407 2.83 22.84 -19.38
C CYS A 407 2.67 24.26 -18.87
N GLY A 408 1.82 25.02 -19.54
CA GLY A 408 1.56 26.39 -19.19
C GLY A 408 0.48 26.92 -20.10
N SER A 409 -0.59 27.44 -19.50
CA SER A 409 -1.48 28.37 -20.17
C SER A 409 -0.66 29.62 -20.52
N LEU A 410 0.09 29.59 -21.62
CA LEU A 410 0.38 30.82 -22.33
C LEU A 410 -0.98 31.32 -22.81
N VAL A 411 -1.52 32.28 -22.06
CA VAL A 411 -2.56 33.18 -22.57
C VAL A 411 -2.12 33.58 -23.96
N ALA A 412 -2.92 33.21 -24.95
CA ALA A 412 -2.64 33.38 -26.37
C ALA A 412 -2.09 34.78 -26.66
N THR A 413 -0.81 34.89 -26.97
CA THR A 413 -0.31 36.01 -27.76
C THR A 413 -0.67 35.69 -29.20
N GLN A 414 -1.69 36.36 -29.70
CA GLN A 414 -2.12 36.33 -31.10
C GLN A 414 -0.91 36.47 -32.03
N ASP A 415 -0.66 35.44 -32.83
CA ASP A 415 0.13 35.54 -34.04
C ASP A 415 -0.60 36.44 -35.05
N THR A 416 -0.22 37.72 -35.11
CA THR A 416 -0.42 38.53 -36.31
C THR A 416 0.88 38.54 -37.10
N VAL A 417 1.12 37.48 -37.86
CA VAL A 417 2.17 37.48 -38.90
C VAL A 417 1.59 38.18 -40.13
N ALA A 418 2.09 39.37 -40.40
CA ALA A 418 1.80 40.16 -41.58
C ALA A 418 2.26 39.44 -42.86
N SER A 419 1.40 39.42 -43.87
CA SER A 419 1.72 38.94 -45.23
C SER A 419 2.76 39.85 -45.91
N PRO A 420 3.78 39.32 -46.59
CA PRO A 420 4.66 40.14 -47.42
C PRO A 420 3.97 40.47 -48.75
N GLN A 421 3.90 41.76 -49.05
CA GLN A 421 3.51 42.29 -50.36
C GLN A 421 4.47 41.78 -51.45
N SER A 422 3.89 41.31 -52.55
CA SER A 422 4.56 41.12 -53.83
C SER A 422 4.87 42.46 -54.50
N LEU A 423 6.05 42.60 -55.10
CA LEU A 423 6.40 43.32 -56.35
C LEU A 423 7.95 43.34 -56.51
N PRO A 424 8.52 43.52 -57.71
CA PRO A 424 7.89 43.89 -58.99
C PRO A 424 7.59 42.70 -59.92
#